data_AF-A0A8H9G1C7-F1
#
_entry.id   AF-A0A8H9G1C7-F1
#
_cell.length_a   1.000
_cell.length_b   1.000
_cell.length_c   1.000
_cell.angle_alpha   90.00
_cell.angle_beta   90.00
_cell.angle_gamma   90.00
#
_symmetry.space_group_name_H-M   'P 1'
#
loop_
_entity.id
_entity.type
_entity.pdbx_description
1 polymer ?
#
loop_
_entity_poly.entity_id
_entity_poly.type
_entity_poly.pdbx_seq_one_letter_code
_entity_poly.pdbx_strand_id
1 'polypeptide(L)'
;MTKETYKATLKHDTGTVTLTVVSLSGKQGAIQQITTAEGCPECAIADIVQIDKNTRQDEMKAKTIEEAKSLAKGKSLEKQYKAEAIYIIYCNRTKYFYIDTDSLIRLWEQLIGYYENGTYTAEKSQS
;
A
#
# COMPACT_ATOMS: atom_id res chain seq x y z
N MET A 1 -1.77 -9.62 3.48
CA MET A 1 -1.55 -8.25 3.97
C MET A 1 -2.51 -7.38 3.20
N THR A 2 -3.72 -7.29 3.73
CA THR A 2 -4.74 -6.44 3.16
C THR A 2 -4.49 -5.05 3.70
N LYS A 3 -4.27 -4.08 2.83
CA LYS A 3 -4.15 -2.69 3.23
C LYS A 3 -5.54 -2.16 3.47
N GLU A 4 -5.81 -1.82 4.72
CA GLU A 4 -7.10 -1.34 5.16
C GLU A 4 -6.95 0.10 5.65
N THR A 5 -7.77 0.98 5.12
CA THR A 5 -7.82 2.38 5.52
C THR A 5 -8.95 2.57 6.53
N TYR A 6 -8.65 3.24 7.62
CA TYR A 6 -9.55 3.55 8.71
C TYR A 6 -9.64 5.06 8.90
N LYS A 7 -10.84 5.56 9.21
CA LYS A 7 -11.06 6.92 9.71
C LYS A 7 -11.22 6.81 11.21
N ALA A 8 -10.32 7.41 11.97
CA ALA A 8 -10.42 7.48 13.42
C ALA A 8 -10.82 8.89 13.85
N THR A 9 -11.79 8.97 14.76
CA THR A 9 -12.18 10.20 15.42
C THR A 9 -11.58 10.19 16.82
N LEU A 10 -10.71 11.15 17.11
CA LEU A 10 -10.10 11.32 18.41
C LEU A 10 -10.77 12.47 19.15
N LYS A 11 -10.96 12.32 20.46
CA LYS A 11 -11.38 13.37 21.38
C LYS A 11 -10.17 13.97 22.08
N HIS A 12 -10.02 15.27 21.96
CA HIS A 12 -9.11 16.10 22.72
C HIS A 12 -9.91 17.08 23.58
N ASP A 13 -9.26 17.67 24.58
CA ASP A 13 -9.89 18.64 25.50
C ASP A 13 -10.47 19.87 24.76
N THR A 14 -9.96 20.16 23.56
CA THR A 14 -10.35 21.30 22.73
C THR A 14 -11.34 20.95 21.61
N GLY A 15 -11.70 19.67 21.44
CA GLY A 15 -12.63 19.22 20.40
C GLY A 15 -12.32 17.85 19.83
N THR A 16 -12.94 17.51 18.70
CA THR A 16 -12.71 16.25 17.99
C THR A 16 -11.84 16.46 16.76
N VAL A 17 -10.82 15.62 16.57
CA VAL A 17 -10.04 15.56 15.34
C VAL A 17 -10.31 14.25 14.62
N THR A 18 -10.35 14.28 13.29
CA THR A 18 -10.52 13.08 12.48
C THR A 18 -9.28 12.86 11.64
N LEU A 19 -8.75 11.64 11.68
CA LEU A 19 -7.53 11.26 10.96
C LEU A 19 -7.70 9.95 10.20
N THR A 20 -6.91 9.80 9.15
CA THR A 20 -6.92 8.63 8.27
C THR A 20 -5.70 7.77 8.54
N VAL A 21 -5.93 6.49 8.85
CA VAL A 21 -4.89 5.53 9.24
C VAL A 21 -4.88 4.36 8.29
N VAL A 22 -3.70 3.94 7.88
CA VAL A 22 -3.51 2.79 7.00
C VAL A 22 -2.94 1.63 7.80
N SER A 23 -3.72 0.58 7.97
CA SER A 23 -3.32 -0.63 8.66
C SER A 23 -3.06 -1.79 7.71
N LEU A 24 -2.05 -2.60 8.05
CA LEU A 24 -1.73 -3.87 7.37
C LEU A 24 -2.20 -5.11 8.16
N SER A 25 -2.77 -4.90 9.35
CA SER A 25 -3.13 -5.95 10.31
C SER A 25 -4.53 -5.73 10.93
N GLY A 26 -5.42 -5.02 10.24
CA GLY A 26 -6.76 -4.79 10.76
C GLY A 26 -6.91 -3.55 11.62
N LYS A 27 -8.10 -3.41 12.21
CA LYS A 27 -8.45 -2.34 13.15
C LYS A 27 -7.45 -2.23 14.32
N GLN A 28 -6.96 -3.37 14.81
CA GLN A 28 -5.93 -3.41 15.88
C GLN A 28 -4.61 -2.77 15.44
N GLY A 29 -4.15 -3.02 14.21
CA GLY A 29 -2.98 -2.33 13.66
C GLY A 29 -3.18 -0.82 13.49
N ALA A 30 -4.40 -0.39 13.17
CA ALA A 30 -4.72 1.04 13.07
C ALA A 30 -4.67 1.71 14.45
N ILE A 31 -5.24 1.08 15.48
CA ILE A 31 -5.18 1.56 16.87
C ILE A 31 -3.73 1.66 17.32
N GLN A 32 -2.91 0.63 17.07
CA GLN A 32 -1.51 0.62 17.45
C GLN A 32 -0.71 1.74 16.77
N GLN A 33 -1.01 2.08 15.51
CA GLN A 33 -0.41 3.23 14.85
C GLN A 33 -0.82 4.54 15.50
N ILE A 34 -2.10 4.74 15.81
CA ILE A 34 -2.60 5.96 16.49
C ILE A 34 -1.90 6.13 17.84
N THR A 35 -1.82 5.07 18.64
CA THR A 35 -1.24 5.14 19.99
C THR A 35 0.26 5.31 19.98
N THR A 36 0.96 4.73 19.01
CA THR A 36 2.43 4.76 18.94
C THR A 36 2.96 6.00 18.21
N ALA A 37 2.31 6.43 17.12
CA ALA A 37 2.80 7.53 16.29
C ALA A 37 2.31 8.91 16.77
N GLU A 38 1.05 9.01 17.21
CA GLU A 38 0.45 10.27 17.67
C GLU A 38 0.56 10.45 19.19
N GLY A 39 1.04 9.44 19.93
CA GLY A 39 1.08 9.43 21.39
C GLY A 39 -0.32 9.52 22.03
N CYS A 40 -1.36 9.21 21.27
CA CYS A 40 -2.74 9.35 21.68
C CYS A 40 -3.21 8.10 22.43
N PRO A 41 -3.66 8.18 23.70
CA PRO A 41 -4.10 7.00 24.43
C PRO A 41 -5.37 6.40 23.80
N GLU A 42 -5.56 5.09 23.89
CA GLU A 42 -6.71 4.40 23.28
C GLU A 42 -8.06 4.97 23.72
N CYS A 43 -8.15 5.47 24.96
CA CYS A 43 -9.37 6.08 25.51
C CYS A 43 -9.78 7.37 24.78
N ALA A 44 -8.86 8.02 24.07
CA ALA A 44 -9.16 9.20 23.27
C ALA A 44 -9.75 8.84 21.90
N ILE A 45 -9.66 7.58 21.45
CA ILE A 45 -10.26 7.14 20.19
C ILE A 45 -11.77 6.95 20.41
N ALA A 46 -12.56 7.94 19.99
CA ALA A 46 -14.00 7.95 20.15
C ALA A 46 -14.71 7.05 19.13
N ASP A 47 -14.19 6.98 17.91
CA ASP A 47 -14.72 6.10 16.88
C ASP A 47 -13.62 5.71 15.88
N ILE A 48 -13.75 4.54 15.28
CA ILE A 48 -12.88 4.09 14.20
C ILE A 48 -13.67 3.24 13.20
N VAL A 49 -13.81 3.78 12.00
CA VAL A 49 -14.60 3.19 10.91
C VAL A 49 -13.67 2.81 9.77
N GLN A 50 -13.80 1.59 9.27
CA GLN A 50 -13.11 1.17 8.06
C GLN A 50 -13.73 1.89 6.87
N ILE A 51 -12.93 2.68 6.15
CA ILE A 51 -13.41 3.48 4.99
C ILE A 51 -13.15 2.74 3.68
N ASP A 52 -12.04 2.02 3.61
CA ASP A 52 -11.71 1.21 2.45
C ASP A 52 -10.98 -0.06 2.86
N LYS A 53 -11.50 -1.20 2.43
CA LYS A 53 -10.77 -2.46 2.40
C LYS A 53 -10.14 -2.52 1.03
N ASN A 54 -8.90 -2.06 0.89
CA ASN A 54 -8.22 -2.16 -0.39
C ASN A 54 -7.74 -3.60 -0.56
N THR A 55 -8.65 -4.48 -0.97
CA THR A 55 -8.42 -5.88 -1.36
C THR A 55 -7.31 -6.00 -2.41
N ARG A 56 -7.04 -4.90 -3.13
CA ARG A 56 -6.03 -4.80 -4.19
C ARG A 56 -4.62 -5.18 -3.75
N GLN A 57 -4.18 -4.91 -2.52
CA GLN A 57 -2.79 -5.25 -2.14
C GLN A 57 -2.52 -6.74 -1.89
N ASP A 58 -3.55 -7.56 -1.64
CA ASP A 58 -3.37 -9.01 -1.53
C ASP A 58 -3.49 -9.72 -2.87
N GLU A 59 -4.25 -9.18 -3.82
CA GLU A 59 -4.40 -9.72 -5.19
C GLU A 59 -3.27 -9.27 -6.13
N MET A 60 -2.61 -8.16 -5.83
CA MET A 60 -1.55 -7.58 -6.66
C MET A 60 -0.16 -7.85 -6.10
N LYS A 61 0.05 -9.07 -5.60
CA LYS A 61 1.38 -9.55 -5.22
C LYS A 61 1.63 -10.94 -5.78
N ALA A 62 2.88 -11.21 -6.12
CA ALA A 62 3.31 -12.45 -6.74
C ALA A 62 4.48 -13.05 -5.97
N LYS A 63 4.61 -14.38 -6.00
CA LYS A 63 5.79 -15.06 -5.43
C LYS A 63 6.97 -15.08 -6.39
N THR A 64 6.68 -15.03 -7.68
CA THR A 64 7.69 -15.08 -8.74
C THR A 64 7.67 -13.81 -9.58
N ILE A 65 8.82 -13.49 -10.16
CA ILE A 65 8.95 -12.32 -11.04
C ILE A 65 8.11 -12.47 -12.33
N GLU A 66 7.94 -13.68 -12.83
CA GLU A 66 7.16 -13.94 -14.05
C GLU A 66 5.67 -13.74 -13.82
N GLU A 67 5.15 -14.19 -12.67
CA GLU A 67 3.79 -13.88 -12.24
C GLU A 67 3.60 -12.37 -12.03
N ALA A 68 4.57 -11.69 -11.41
CA ALA A 68 4.53 -10.24 -11.23
C ALA A 68 4.46 -9.48 -12.56
N LYS A 69 5.27 -9.89 -13.55
CA LYS A 69 5.25 -9.32 -14.91
C LYS A 69 3.93 -9.53 -15.60
N SER A 70 3.34 -10.73 -15.49
CA SER A 70 2.03 -11.04 -16.07
C SER A 70 0.93 -10.14 -15.49
N LEU A 71 0.90 -10.01 -14.16
CA LEU A 71 -0.06 -9.15 -13.46
C LEU A 71 0.11 -7.67 -13.83
N ALA A 72 1.35 -7.15 -13.79
CA ALA A 72 1.64 -5.76 -14.12
C ALA A 72 1.32 -5.42 -15.59
N LYS A 73 1.64 -6.33 -16.51
CA LYS A 73 1.28 -6.17 -17.93
C LYS A 73 -0.23 -6.12 -18.12
N GLY A 74 -0.97 -7.06 -17.54
CA GLY A 74 -2.43 -7.09 -17.61
C GLY A 74 -3.06 -5.78 -17.11
N LYS A 75 -2.57 -5.27 -15.98
CA LYS A 75 -2.98 -3.98 -15.41
C LYS A 75 -2.68 -2.80 -16.32
N SER A 76 -1.48 -2.73 -16.89
CA SER A 76 -1.07 -1.63 -17.77
C SER A 76 -1.89 -1.54 -19.08
N LEU A 77 -2.66 -2.58 -19.41
CA LEU A 77 -3.55 -2.62 -20.57
C LEU A 77 -4.99 -2.22 -20.23
N GLU A 78 -5.35 -2.11 -18.94
CA GLU A 78 -6.67 -1.66 -18.52
C GLU A 78 -6.86 -0.18 -18.87
N LYS A 79 -8.05 0.18 -19.39
CA LYS A 79 -8.35 1.55 -19.84
C LYS A 79 -8.14 2.62 -18.76
N GLN A 80 -8.31 2.25 -17.49
CA GLN A 80 -8.17 3.14 -16.34
C GLN A 80 -6.72 3.50 -15.99
N TYR A 81 -5.75 2.71 -16.45
CA TYR A 81 -4.31 2.90 -16.21
C TYR A 81 -3.57 3.27 -17.51
N LYS A 82 -4.30 3.78 -18.50
CA LYS A 82 -3.74 4.15 -19.78
C LYS A 82 -2.76 5.32 -19.59
N ALA A 83 -1.52 5.13 -20.05
CA ALA A 83 -0.41 6.06 -19.83
C ALA A 83 0.02 6.24 -18.35
N GLU A 84 -0.38 5.33 -17.47
CA GLU A 84 0.20 5.22 -16.12
C GLU A 84 1.23 4.09 -16.09
N ALA A 85 2.31 4.31 -15.33
CA ALA A 85 3.32 3.30 -15.09
C ALA A 85 2.86 2.35 -13.98
N ILE A 86 2.91 1.05 -14.26
CA ILE A 86 2.59 -0.02 -13.32
C ILE A 86 3.90 -0.66 -12.87
N TYR A 87 4.35 -0.33 -11.67
CA TYR A 87 5.61 -0.72 -11.09
C TYR A 87 5.58 -2.12 -10.48
N ILE A 88 6.70 -2.83 -10.62
CA ILE A 88 6.96 -4.11 -9.96
C ILE A 88 8.01 -3.88 -8.88
N ILE A 89 7.62 -4.06 -7.63
CA ILE A 89 8.45 -3.77 -6.46
C ILE A 89 8.69 -5.06 -5.67
N TYR A 90 9.94 -5.45 -5.49
CA TYR A 90 10.30 -6.59 -4.66
C TYR A 90 10.53 -6.18 -3.21
N CYS A 91 9.87 -6.85 -2.25
CA CYS A 91 10.08 -6.59 -0.83
C CYS A 91 10.96 -7.66 -0.19
N ASN A 92 12.12 -7.26 0.34
CA ASN A 92 13.06 -8.18 0.98
C ASN A 92 12.53 -8.80 2.28
N ARG A 93 11.59 -8.14 2.96
CA ARG A 93 11.01 -8.61 4.24
C ARG A 93 9.99 -9.73 4.03
N THR A 94 9.11 -9.57 3.04
CA THR A 94 8.03 -10.53 2.78
C THR A 94 8.42 -11.56 1.74
N LYS A 95 9.46 -11.29 0.93
CA LYS A 95 9.89 -12.10 -0.21
C LYS A 95 8.84 -12.21 -1.32
N TYR A 96 7.98 -11.19 -1.45
CA TYR A 96 6.99 -11.05 -2.53
C TYR A 96 7.33 -9.90 -3.46
N PHE A 97 6.81 -10.00 -4.69
CA PHE A 97 6.72 -8.91 -5.65
C PHE A 97 5.36 -8.24 -5.50
N TYR A 98 5.31 -6.92 -5.48
CA TYR A 98 4.11 -6.10 -5.40
C TYR A 98 3.95 -5.33 -6.70
N ILE A 99 2.70 -5.17 -7.14
CA ILE A 99 2.34 -4.35 -8.29
C ILE A 99 1.67 -3.08 -7.77
N ASP A 100 2.25 -1.93 -8.09
CA ASP A 100 1.75 -0.62 -7.62
C ASP A 100 1.76 0.40 -8.77
N THR A 101 0.92 1.43 -8.66
CA THR A 101 0.91 2.58 -9.59
C THR A 101 1.88 3.67 -9.15
N ASP A 102 2.45 3.53 -7.95
CA ASP A 102 3.44 4.45 -7.38
C ASP A 102 4.83 3.77 -7.29
N SER A 103 5.88 4.51 -7.67
CA SER A 103 7.26 4.08 -7.58
C SER A 103 7.90 4.33 -6.20
N LEU A 104 7.16 4.87 -5.22
CA LEU A 104 7.66 5.10 -3.87
C LEU A 104 8.06 3.79 -3.19
N ILE A 105 9.36 3.50 -3.22
CA ILE A 105 9.98 2.34 -2.58
C ILE A 105 10.51 2.68 -1.19
N ARG A 106 10.31 1.77 -0.24
CA ARG A 106 10.88 1.84 1.12
C ARG A 106 12.28 1.22 1.18
N LEU A 107 12.95 1.38 2.32
CA LEU A 107 14.34 0.95 2.54
C LEU A 107 14.61 -0.56 2.29
N TRP A 108 13.57 -1.39 2.42
CA TRP A 108 13.64 -2.85 2.21
C TRP A 108 13.01 -3.29 0.88
N GLU A 109 12.65 -2.34 0.02
CA GLU A 109 12.04 -2.57 -1.28
C GLU A 109 13.02 -2.27 -2.41
N GLN A 110 12.92 -3.04 -3.49
CA GLN A 110 13.72 -2.88 -4.68
C GLN A 110 12.78 -2.76 -5.87
N LEU A 111 12.90 -1.65 -6.61
CA LEU A 111 12.19 -1.49 -7.86
C LEU A 111 12.81 -2.43 -8.92
N ILE A 112 12.00 -3.27 -9.54
CA ILE A 112 12.42 -4.22 -10.58
C ILE A 112 12.25 -3.64 -11.97
N GLY A 113 11.25 -2.78 -12.14
CA GLY A 113 10.87 -2.17 -13.41
C GLY A 113 9.39 -1.87 -13.42
N TYR A 114 8.87 -1.49 -14.58
CA TYR A 114 7.47 -1.10 -14.73
C TYR A 114 6.94 -1.41 -16.12
N TYR A 115 5.61 -1.43 -16.24
CA TYR A 115 4.89 -1.53 -17.50
C TYR A 115 4.16 -0.23 -17.78
N GLU A 116 4.24 0.27 -19.01
CA GLU A 116 3.42 1.36 -19.50
C GLU A 116 2.75 0.93 -20.81
N ASN A 117 1.42 0.96 -20.86
CA ASN A 117 0.64 0.52 -22.03
C ASN A 117 1.07 -0.86 -22.59
N GLY A 118 1.44 -1.80 -21.72
CA GLY A 118 1.90 -3.14 -22.09
C GLY A 118 3.40 -3.26 -22.44
N THR A 119 4.15 -2.17 -22.47
CA THR A 119 5.60 -2.15 -22.74
C THR A 119 6.37 -2.22 -21.42
N TYR A 120 7.28 -3.20 -21.29
CA TYR A 120 8.12 -3.36 -20.11
C TYR A 120 9.38 -2.49 -20.18
N THR A 121 9.67 -1.79 -19.09
CA THR A 121 10.94 -1.10 -18.86
C THR A 121 11.57 -1.65 -17.58
N ALA A 122 12.79 -2.17 -17.68
CA ALA A 122 13.54 -2.64 -16.51
C ALA A 122 14.15 -1.45 -15.76
N GLU A 123 14.16 -1.53 -14.43
CA GLU A 123 14.87 -0.54 -13.63
C GLU A 123 16.38 -0.71 -13.86
N LYS A 124 17.08 0.39 -14.14
CA LYS A 124 18.54 0.33 -14.32
C LYS A 124 19.17 0.15 -12.95
N SER A 125 19.75 -1.02 -12.71
CA SER A 125 20.68 -1.19 -11.58
C SER A 125 21.78 -0.14 -11.73
N GLN A 126 21.78 0.89 -10.88
CA GLN A 126 22.95 1.76 -10.74
C GLN A 126 24.09 0.87 -10.25
N SER A 127 25.04 0.63 -11.16
CA SER A 127 26.29 -0.11 -10.88
C SER A 127 27.26 0.79 -10.14
#